data_AF-A0A961NY48-F1
#
_entry.id   AF-A0A961NY48-F1
#
_cell.length_a   1.000
_cell.length_b   1.000
_cell.length_c   1.000
_cell.angle_alpha   90.00
_cell.angle_beta   90.00
_cell.angle_gamma   90.00
#
_symmetry.space_group_name_H-M   'P 1'
#
loop_
_entity.id
_entity.type
_entity.pdbx_description
1 polymer ?
#
loop_
_entity_poly.entity_id
_entity_poly.type
_entity_poly.pdbx_seq_one_letter_code
_entity_poly.pdbx_strand_id
1 'polypeptide(L)'
;ALVPVVHATNPVERFGLSDLAAIFAGEIDNWSELGGADSPITLHLTDPRAGIGAAFANAMMLESGKPLAPTLVVHSDVDTLGAAVAQDAGAIGVTTLSHIGETRALALTGSCGLAVAAEEVTIAAGDYPLTLPFYLYLPGRRLPKVAREMLAYLRAPAAQEVVRTAGFVDQRFTEIPLAVQGERLANAIRAAGPEVSLGDLQRMVGHLSGKQRLSVSFRFEDGTTELDAPSRAGVATLAAALAEGAFEGRSLSFAGFSDGSGAAAANLTLSERRAETARAAVRAWTGAYDLPAANMEAAGFGEALPIACDDTPWGRQANRRVEIWVD
;
A
#
# COMPACT_ATOMS: atom_id res chain seq x y z
N ALA A 1 3.42 -7.40 -4.47
CA ALA A 1 4.31 -6.24 -4.31
C ALA A 1 5.69 -6.57 -4.83
N LEU A 2 6.44 -5.59 -5.31
CA LEU A 2 7.87 -5.71 -5.59
C LEU A 2 8.61 -5.58 -4.26
N VAL A 3 9.53 -6.48 -3.97
CA VAL A 3 10.20 -6.55 -2.67
C VAL A 3 11.70 -6.52 -2.89
N PRO A 4 12.41 -5.47 -2.43
CA PRO A 4 13.86 -5.47 -2.38
C PRO A 4 14.31 -6.52 -1.36
N VAL A 5 15.23 -7.38 -1.80
CA VAL A 5 15.77 -8.48 -1.02
C VAL A 5 17.29 -8.45 -1.06
N VAL A 6 17.88 -8.86 0.05
CA VAL A 6 19.33 -9.01 0.24
C VAL A 6 19.63 -10.38 0.83
N HIS A 7 20.90 -10.73 0.85
CA HIS A 7 21.37 -11.89 1.59
C HIS A 7 20.97 -11.83 3.08
N ALA A 8 20.67 -12.98 3.67
CA ALA A 8 20.17 -13.08 5.05
C ALA A 8 21.10 -12.42 6.10
N THR A 9 22.42 -12.44 5.86
CA THR A 9 23.43 -11.88 6.76
C THR A 9 23.77 -10.41 6.51
N ASN A 10 23.19 -9.77 5.50
CA ASN A 10 23.42 -8.34 5.27
C ASN A 10 22.90 -7.56 6.50
N PRO A 11 23.65 -6.61 7.07
CA PRO A 11 23.23 -5.91 8.30
C PRO A 11 22.22 -4.78 8.06
N VAL A 12 22.02 -4.33 6.82
CA VAL A 12 21.09 -3.24 6.51
C VAL A 12 19.65 -3.75 6.63
N GLU A 13 18.86 -3.15 7.51
CA GLU A 13 17.47 -3.57 7.75
C GLU A 13 16.45 -2.79 6.91
N ARG A 14 16.76 -1.52 6.63
CA ARG A 14 15.86 -0.57 5.99
C ARG A 14 16.63 0.57 5.32
N PHE A 15 16.07 1.12 4.25
CA PHE A 15 16.56 2.35 3.61
C PHE A 15 15.44 3.05 2.83
N GLY A 16 15.72 4.28 2.38
CA GLY A 16 14.78 5.11 1.65
C GLY A 16 14.40 4.58 0.27
N LEU A 17 13.19 4.89 -0.22
CA LEU A 17 12.86 4.63 -1.63
C LEU A 17 13.80 5.41 -2.59
N SER A 18 14.21 6.62 -2.21
CA SER A 18 15.23 7.39 -2.93
C SER A 18 16.60 6.70 -2.91
N ASP A 19 16.98 6.06 -1.81
CA ASP A 19 18.24 5.28 -1.72
C ASP A 19 18.17 4.06 -2.63
N LEU A 20 17.04 3.36 -2.66
CA LEU A 20 16.81 2.24 -3.58
C LEU A 20 17.01 2.66 -5.04
N ALA A 21 16.45 3.81 -5.41
CA ALA A 21 16.60 4.36 -6.76
C ALA A 21 18.06 4.73 -7.05
N ALA A 22 18.78 5.31 -6.09
CA ALA A 22 20.20 5.66 -6.23
C ALA A 22 21.10 4.42 -6.34
N ILE A 23 20.83 3.35 -5.59
CA ILE A 23 21.51 2.05 -5.69
C ILE A 23 21.32 1.47 -7.10
N PHE A 24 20.08 1.39 -7.57
CA PHE A 24 19.80 0.81 -8.89
C PHE A 24 20.18 1.72 -10.06
N ALA A 25 20.45 3.00 -9.82
CA ALA A 25 21.09 3.92 -10.78
C ALA A 25 22.63 3.82 -10.76
N GLY A 26 23.22 3.16 -9.76
CA GLY A 26 24.67 3.01 -9.59
C GLY A 26 25.35 4.23 -8.97
N GLU A 27 24.59 5.10 -8.30
CA GLU A 27 25.12 6.26 -7.57
C GLU A 27 25.56 5.89 -6.15
N ILE A 28 24.88 4.92 -5.55
CA ILE A 28 25.29 4.25 -4.32
C ILE A 28 25.75 2.85 -4.71
N ASP A 29 27.04 2.58 -4.56
CA ASP A 29 27.66 1.32 -4.99
C ASP A 29 28.34 0.55 -3.84
N ASN A 30 28.32 1.09 -2.62
CA ASN A 30 28.90 0.45 -1.44
C ASN A 30 27.93 0.45 -0.25
N TRP A 31 27.81 -0.69 0.43
CA TRP A 31 26.93 -0.85 1.59
C TRP A 31 27.29 0.05 2.77
N SER A 32 28.54 0.49 2.90
CA SER A 32 28.96 1.40 3.98
C SER A 32 28.25 2.76 3.95
N GLU A 33 27.79 3.20 2.77
CA GLU A 33 27.00 4.43 2.61
C GLU A 33 25.61 4.32 3.26
N LEU A 34 25.14 3.10 3.48
CA LEU A 34 23.83 2.78 4.07
C LEU A 34 23.95 2.18 5.48
N GLY A 35 25.13 2.33 6.11
CA GLY A 35 25.41 1.79 7.45
C GLY A 35 25.69 0.29 7.46
N GLY A 36 25.97 -0.32 6.31
CA GLY A 36 26.39 -1.71 6.17
C GLY A 36 27.90 -1.91 6.24
N ALA A 37 28.35 -3.10 5.81
CA ALA A 37 29.77 -3.41 5.70
C ALA A 37 30.43 -2.64 4.54
N ASP A 38 31.72 -2.34 4.64
CA ASP A 38 32.49 -1.80 3.51
C ASP A 38 32.67 -2.88 2.44
N SER A 39 31.70 -2.94 1.52
CA SER A 39 31.58 -3.97 0.50
C SER A 39 30.76 -3.45 -0.68
N PRO A 40 31.15 -3.81 -1.92
CA PRO A 40 30.43 -3.36 -3.11
C PRO A 40 29.04 -3.99 -3.18
N ILE A 41 28.12 -3.27 -3.84
CA ILE A 41 26.75 -3.71 -4.09
C ILE A 41 26.68 -4.40 -5.46
N THR A 42 26.22 -5.66 -5.48
CA THR A 42 25.89 -6.37 -6.74
C THR A 42 24.39 -6.23 -7.02
N LEU A 43 24.02 -5.73 -8.20
CA LEU A 43 22.63 -5.46 -8.56
C LEU A 43 22.03 -6.63 -9.36
N HIS A 44 20.88 -7.14 -8.90
CA HIS A 44 20.15 -8.23 -9.57
C HIS A 44 18.71 -7.81 -9.91
N LEU A 45 18.28 -8.02 -11.15
CA LEU A 45 16.90 -7.79 -11.57
C LEU A 45 16.49 -8.80 -12.66
N THR A 46 15.19 -9.02 -12.85
CA THR A 46 14.68 -9.66 -14.07
C THR A 46 14.70 -8.68 -15.25
N ASP A 47 14.29 -9.08 -16.46
CA ASP A 47 14.33 -8.20 -17.64
C ASP A 47 13.68 -6.82 -17.36
N PRO A 48 14.42 -5.70 -17.41
CA PRO A 48 13.89 -4.38 -17.09
C PRO A 48 12.86 -3.87 -18.11
N ARG A 49 12.59 -4.63 -19.17
CA ARG A 49 11.61 -4.31 -20.22
C ARG A 49 10.38 -5.21 -20.21
N ALA A 50 10.34 -6.21 -19.34
CA ALA A 50 9.20 -7.11 -19.22
C ALA A 50 8.87 -7.49 -17.76
N GLY A 51 7.61 -7.84 -17.50
CA GLY A 51 7.18 -8.41 -16.21
C GLY A 51 7.55 -7.56 -14.98
N ILE A 52 8.09 -8.24 -13.96
CA ILE A 52 8.47 -7.65 -12.66
C ILE A 52 9.61 -6.64 -12.82
N GLY A 53 10.62 -6.94 -13.63
CA GLY A 53 11.73 -6.03 -13.90
C GLY A 53 11.28 -4.71 -14.52
N ALA A 54 10.36 -4.74 -15.49
CA ALA A 54 9.76 -3.52 -16.03
C ALA A 54 8.90 -2.75 -15.02
N ALA A 55 8.12 -3.46 -14.20
CA ALA A 55 7.34 -2.80 -13.15
C ALA A 55 8.24 -2.05 -12.16
N PHE A 56 9.37 -2.66 -11.78
CA PHE A 56 10.37 -2.02 -10.93
C PHE A 56 11.07 -0.84 -11.63
N ALA A 57 11.53 -1.03 -12.87
CA ALA A 57 12.18 0.02 -13.65
C ALA A 57 11.28 1.26 -13.81
N ASN A 58 9.99 1.05 -14.07
CA ASN A 58 9.00 2.13 -14.15
C ASN A 58 8.80 2.83 -12.80
N ALA A 59 8.76 2.08 -11.69
CA ALA A 59 8.65 2.67 -10.36
C ALA A 59 9.87 3.56 -10.04
N MET A 60 11.09 3.08 -10.33
CA MET A 60 12.32 3.87 -10.11
C MET A 60 12.40 5.10 -11.01
N MET A 61 11.92 4.99 -12.25
CA MET A 61 11.82 6.11 -13.18
C MET A 61 10.84 7.18 -12.69
N LEU A 62 9.67 6.79 -12.17
CA LEU A 62 8.70 7.74 -11.59
C LEU A 62 9.23 8.41 -10.32
N GLU A 63 10.02 7.69 -9.54
CA GLU A 63 10.59 8.18 -8.28
C GLU A 63 11.74 9.17 -8.50
N SER A 64 12.70 8.81 -9.37
CA SER A 64 13.97 9.54 -9.49
C SER A 64 14.24 10.15 -10.87
N GLY A 65 13.52 9.70 -11.91
CA GLY A 65 13.80 10.07 -13.30
C GLY A 65 15.11 9.47 -13.85
N LYS A 66 15.76 8.57 -13.12
CA LYS A 66 17.08 8.02 -13.48
C LYS A 66 16.97 6.66 -14.17
N PRO A 67 17.84 6.37 -15.16
CA PRO A 67 17.93 5.04 -15.75
C PRO A 67 18.58 4.04 -14.80
N LEU A 68 18.36 2.75 -15.04
CA LEU A 68 19.04 1.68 -14.31
C LEU A 68 20.52 1.59 -14.71
N ALA A 69 21.36 1.18 -13.75
CA ALA A 69 22.80 1.02 -13.93
C ALA A 69 23.15 -0.03 -14.99
N PRO A 70 24.23 0.18 -15.77
CA PRO A 70 24.69 -0.79 -16.77
C PRO A 70 25.33 -2.05 -16.15
N THR A 71 25.68 -2.01 -14.86
CA THR A 71 26.27 -3.12 -14.09
C THR A 71 25.25 -4.16 -13.63
N LEU A 72 23.97 -3.95 -13.95
CA LEU A 72 22.86 -4.81 -13.55
C LEU A 72 22.99 -6.24 -14.12
N VAL A 73 22.97 -7.23 -13.22
CA VAL A 73 22.86 -8.64 -13.59
C VAL A 73 21.40 -8.98 -13.85
N VAL A 74 21.09 -9.34 -15.10
CA VAL A 74 19.73 -9.66 -15.53
C VAL A 74 19.48 -11.16 -15.47
N HIS A 75 18.37 -11.55 -14.83
CA HIS A 75 17.93 -12.93 -14.62
C HIS A 75 16.71 -13.27 -15.48
N SER A 76 16.53 -14.56 -15.80
CA SER A 76 15.38 -15.04 -16.58
C SER A 76 14.06 -14.94 -15.82
N ASP A 77 14.11 -15.12 -14.50
CA ASP A 77 12.96 -15.19 -13.61
C ASP A 77 13.34 -14.80 -12.18
N VAL A 78 12.33 -14.70 -11.31
CA VAL A 78 12.51 -14.31 -9.91
C VAL A 78 13.19 -15.38 -9.05
N ASP A 79 13.12 -16.66 -9.45
CA ASP A 79 13.72 -17.77 -8.70
C ASP A 79 15.24 -17.78 -8.85
N THR A 80 15.73 -17.66 -10.09
CA THR A 80 17.15 -17.51 -10.42
C THR A 80 17.76 -16.26 -9.78
N LEU A 81 17.02 -15.15 -9.77
CA LEU A 81 17.40 -13.92 -9.06
C LEU A 81 17.53 -14.16 -7.55
N GLY A 82 16.52 -14.76 -6.92
CA GLY A 82 16.53 -15.04 -5.49
C GLY A 82 17.67 -15.96 -5.08
N ALA A 83 17.94 -17.00 -5.86
CA ALA A 83 19.07 -17.91 -5.64
C ALA A 83 20.43 -17.20 -5.74
N ALA A 84 20.58 -16.26 -6.68
CA ALA A 84 21.82 -15.48 -6.81
C ALA A 84 22.02 -14.54 -5.62
N VAL A 85 20.97 -13.84 -5.18
CA VAL A 85 21.02 -12.96 -3.99
C VAL A 85 21.30 -13.76 -2.71
N ALA A 86 20.77 -14.98 -2.60
CA ALA A 86 21.02 -15.85 -1.46
C ALA A 86 22.47 -16.40 -1.39
N GLN A 87 23.27 -16.26 -2.44
CA GLN A 87 24.66 -16.73 -2.47
C GLN A 87 25.70 -15.61 -2.33
N ASP A 88 25.30 -14.34 -2.49
CA ASP A 88 26.20 -13.19 -2.44
C ASP A 88 25.77 -12.21 -1.32
N ALA A 89 26.60 -12.10 -0.28
CA ALA A 89 26.36 -11.21 0.86
C ALA A 89 26.29 -9.72 0.46
N GLY A 90 26.91 -9.34 -0.66
CA GLY A 90 26.88 -7.99 -1.21
C GLY A 90 25.73 -7.75 -2.20
N ALA A 91 24.94 -8.76 -2.54
CA ALA A 91 23.89 -8.63 -3.53
C ALA A 91 22.61 -7.99 -2.98
N ILE A 92 21.97 -7.20 -3.84
CA ILE A 92 20.58 -6.76 -3.72
C ILE A 92 19.83 -7.15 -4.99
N GLY A 93 18.60 -7.60 -4.82
CA GLY A 93 17.69 -7.80 -5.94
C GLY A 93 16.27 -7.36 -5.63
N VAL A 94 15.42 -7.33 -6.67
CA VAL A 94 13.99 -7.04 -6.52
C VAL A 94 13.17 -8.22 -7.03
N THR A 95 12.46 -8.85 -6.10
CA THR A 95 11.58 -10.00 -6.35
C THR A 95 10.13 -9.63 -6.01
N THR A 96 9.28 -10.63 -5.76
CA THR A 96 7.91 -10.47 -5.27
C THR A 96 7.75 -11.09 -3.89
N LEU A 97 6.73 -10.68 -3.13
CA LEU A 97 6.44 -11.23 -1.79
C LEU A 97 6.35 -12.77 -1.80
N SER A 98 5.79 -13.37 -2.85
CA SER A 98 5.66 -14.83 -3.00
C SER A 98 6.99 -15.56 -3.27
N HIS A 99 8.07 -14.84 -3.59
CA HIS A 99 9.35 -15.39 -4.03
C HIS A 99 10.54 -14.79 -3.27
N ILE A 100 10.37 -14.51 -1.97
CA ILE A 100 11.47 -14.09 -1.09
C ILE A 100 12.45 -15.27 -0.85
N GLY A 101 11.95 -16.50 -0.71
CA GLY A 101 12.80 -17.68 -0.53
C GLY A 101 13.71 -17.58 0.71
N GLU A 102 15.00 -17.86 0.52
CA GLU A 102 16.04 -17.78 1.57
C GLU A 102 16.66 -16.37 1.74
N THR A 103 16.21 -15.42 0.92
CA THR A 103 16.64 -14.02 1.04
C THR A 103 15.90 -13.30 2.15
N ARG A 104 16.38 -12.11 2.53
CA ARG A 104 15.72 -11.26 3.52
C ARG A 104 15.16 -10.02 2.84
N ALA A 105 13.87 -9.77 3.06
CA ALA A 105 13.22 -8.55 2.61
C ALA A 105 13.70 -7.33 3.40
N LEU A 106 13.82 -6.20 2.71
CA LEU A 106 14.15 -4.91 3.31
C LEU A 106 12.88 -4.09 3.51
N ALA A 107 12.78 -3.45 4.67
CA ALA A 107 11.75 -2.44 4.88
C ALA A 107 12.12 -1.16 4.14
N LEU A 108 11.11 -0.49 3.58
CA LEU A 108 11.30 0.78 2.89
C LEU A 108 11.00 1.93 3.83
N THR A 109 11.91 2.90 3.90
CA THR A 109 11.71 4.14 4.65
C THR A 109 11.40 5.32 3.73
N GLY A 110 10.84 6.39 4.29
CA GLY A 110 10.88 7.73 3.69
C GLY A 110 11.73 8.69 4.52
N SER A 111 11.95 9.91 4.02
CA SER A 111 12.77 10.95 4.68
C SER A 111 12.30 11.34 6.08
N CYS A 112 11.01 11.20 6.36
CA CYS A 112 10.37 11.42 7.66
C CYS A 112 10.55 10.24 8.65
N GLY A 113 11.33 9.22 8.30
CA GLY A 113 11.72 8.13 9.21
C GLY A 113 10.68 7.00 9.38
N LEU A 114 9.56 7.08 8.66
CA LEU A 114 8.56 6.01 8.58
C LEU A 114 9.14 4.82 7.81
N ALA A 115 9.18 3.64 8.43
CA ALA A 115 9.56 2.39 7.81
C ALA A 115 8.32 1.52 7.60
N VAL A 116 8.16 0.93 6.40
CA VAL A 116 7.09 0.00 6.09
C VAL A 116 7.70 -1.27 5.51
N ALA A 117 7.47 -2.39 6.20
CA ALA A 117 7.85 -3.71 5.72
C ALA A 117 6.84 -4.24 4.69
N ALA A 118 7.32 -5.11 3.79
CA ALA A 118 6.50 -5.82 2.83
C ALA A 118 5.77 -6.98 3.53
N GLU A 119 4.59 -6.72 4.07
CA GLU A 119 3.76 -7.70 4.77
C GLU A 119 2.39 -7.79 4.09
N GLU A 120 1.69 -8.92 4.25
CA GLU A 120 0.36 -9.10 3.66
C GLU A 120 -0.59 -7.94 4.01
N VAL A 121 -0.57 -7.51 5.28
CA VAL A 121 -1.43 -6.44 5.78
C VAL A 121 -1.07 -5.07 5.22
N THR A 122 0.22 -4.72 5.13
CA THR A 122 0.68 -3.42 4.61
C THR A 122 0.49 -3.34 3.09
N ILE A 123 0.62 -4.46 2.39
CA ILE A 123 0.38 -4.57 0.96
C ILE A 123 -1.12 -4.53 0.66
N ALA A 124 -1.96 -5.24 1.43
CA ALA A 124 -3.42 -5.18 1.27
C ALA A 124 -3.95 -3.76 1.50
N ALA A 125 -3.42 -3.08 2.52
CA ALA A 125 -3.71 -1.67 2.83
C ALA A 125 -3.20 -0.66 1.80
N GLY A 126 -2.28 -1.08 0.92
CA GLY A 126 -1.57 -0.17 0.02
C GLY A 126 -0.69 0.83 0.77
N ASP A 127 -0.27 0.49 1.99
CA ASP A 127 0.66 1.29 2.79
C ASP A 127 2.12 1.03 2.36
N TYR A 128 2.41 -0.13 1.76
CA TYR A 128 3.74 -0.48 1.28
C TYR A 128 4.05 0.18 -0.09
N PRO A 129 5.21 0.86 -0.26
CA PRO A 129 5.48 1.69 -1.43
C PRO A 129 5.45 1.00 -2.79
N LEU A 130 5.96 -0.22 -2.84
CA LEU A 130 6.08 -0.97 -4.08
C LEU A 130 4.96 -2.00 -4.25
N THR A 131 3.75 -1.65 -3.78
CA THR A 131 2.55 -2.46 -3.97
C THR A 131 2.18 -2.48 -5.45
N LEU A 132 2.11 -3.70 -6.02
CA LEU A 132 1.76 -3.93 -7.42
C LEU A 132 0.44 -4.72 -7.49
N PRO A 133 -0.70 -4.04 -7.70
CA PRO A 133 -1.98 -4.69 -7.86
C PRO A 133 -2.11 -5.38 -9.23
N PHE A 134 -2.80 -6.52 -9.26
CA PHE A 134 -3.18 -7.19 -10.50
C PHE A 134 -4.58 -6.75 -10.95
N TYR A 135 -4.68 -6.34 -12.20
CA TYR A 135 -5.95 -5.90 -12.79
C TYR A 135 -6.43 -6.87 -13.86
N LEU A 136 -7.73 -7.16 -13.83
CA LEU A 136 -8.43 -7.83 -14.92
C LEU A 136 -9.21 -6.80 -15.72
N TYR A 137 -8.81 -6.57 -16.97
CA TYR A 137 -9.51 -5.67 -17.88
C TYR A 137 -10.64 -6.40 -18.58
N LEU A 138 -11.87 -5.90 -18.40
CA LEU A 138 -13.07 -6.51 -18.97
C LEU A 138 -13.60 -5.65 -20.12
N PRO A 139 -14.06 -6.26 -21.22
CA PRO A 139 -14.68 -5.49 -22.30
C PRO A 139 -16.04 -4.95 -21.86
N GLY A 140 -16.46 -3.80 -22.39
CA GLY A 140 -17.77 -3.18 -22.09
C GLY A 140 -18.99 -3.93 -22.63
N ARG A 141 -18.84 -5.21 -23.01
CA ARG A 141 -19.91 -6.09 -23.49
C ARG A 141 -20.19 -7.17 -22.46
N ARG A 142 -21.41 -7.69 -22.46
CA ARG A 142 -21.77 -8.81 -21.58
C ARG A 142 -20.91 -10.04 -21.90
N LEU A 143 -20.18 -10.50 -20.89
CA LEU A 143 -19.36 -11.71 -21.00
C LEU A 143 -20.23 -12.99 -21.04
N PRO A 144 -19.75 -14.07 -21.67
CA PRO A 144 -20.37 -15.39 -21.60
C PRO A 144 -20.61 -15.82 -20.15
N LYS A 145 -21.60 -16.70 -19.93
CA LYS A 145 -21.98 -17.15 -18.59
C LYS A 145 -20.78 -17.68 -17.79
N VAL A 146 -19.99 -18.58 -18.39
CA VAL A 146 -18.79 -19.15 -17.77
C VAL A 146 -17.77 -18.09 -17.32
N ALA A 147 -17.56 -17.04 -18.12
CA ALA A 147 -16.64 -15.97 -17.76
C ALA A 147 -17.17 -15.14 -16.58
N ARG A 148 -18.49 -14.87 -16.54
CA ARG A 148 -19.11 -14.17 -15.40
C ARG A 148 -19.08 -15.02 -14.12
N GLU A 149 -19.29 -16.33 -14.24
CA GLU A 149 -19.20 -17.26 -13.11
C GLU A 149 -17.77 -17.37 -12.59
N MET A 150 -16.77 -17.40 -13.47
CA MET A 150 -15.35 -17.33 -13.07
C MET A 150 -15.06 -16.02 -12.33
N LEU A 151 -15.50 -14.87 -12.84
CA LEU A 151 -15.30 -13.58 -12.18
C LEU A 151 -16.00 -13.51 -10.80
N ALA A 152 -17.16 -14.15 -10.65
CA ALA A 152 -17.83 -14.28 -9.36
C ALA A 152 -17.04 -15.21 -8.43
N TYR A 153 -16.57 -16.35 -8.93
CA TYR A 153 -15.74 -17.29 -8.17
C TYR A 153 -14.46 -16.64 -7.66
N LEU A 154 -13.80 -15.80 -8.47
CA LEU A 154 -12.58 -15.09 -8.06
C LEU A 154 -12.79 -14.21 -6.83
N ARG A 155 -14.02 -13.83 -6.46
CA ARG A 155 -14.33 -13.07 -5.23
C ARG A 155 -14.75 -13.95 -4.06
N ALA A 156 -15.08 -15.22 -4.32
CA ALA A 156 -15.56 -16.13 -3.30
C ALA A 156 -14.44 -16.49 -2.30
N PRO A 157 -14.78 -16.77 -1.03
CA PRO A 157 -13.80 -17.13 -0.01
C PRO A 157 -12.87 -18.30 -0.42
N ALA A 158 -13.41 -19.29 -1.15
CA ALA A 158 -12.63 -20.42 -1.64
C ALA A 158 -11.51 -20.02 -2.61
N ALA A 159 -11.75 -19.02 -3.48
CA ALA A 159 -10.72 -18.53 -4.38
C ALA A 159 -9.66 -17.70 -3.64
N GLN A 160 -10.08 -16.89 -2.66
CA GLN A 160 -9.14 -16.10 -1.84
C GLN A 160 -8.16 -16.98 -1.08
N GLU A 161 -8.61 -18.14 -0.61
CA GLU A 161 -7.74 -19.11 0.06
C GLU A 161 -6.69 -19.74 -0.87
N VAL A 162 -7.06 -20.00 -2.12
CA VAL A 162 -6.10 -20.44 -3.15
C VAL A 162 -5.07 -19.35 -3.45
N VAL A 163 -5.51 -18.09 -3.57
CA VAL A 163 -4.62 -16.92 -3.79
C VAL A 163 -3.59 -16.82 -2.67
N ARG A 164 -4.03 -16.90 -1.41
CA ARG A 164 -3.15 -16.84 -0.24
C ARG A 164 -2.16 -18.01 -0.19
N THR A 165 -2.64 -19.23 -0.46
CA THR A 165 -1.79 -20.43 -0.47
C THR A 165 -0.71 -20.36 -1.54
N ALA A 166 -0.98 -19.67 -2.65
CA ALA A 166 0.00 -19.39 -3.70
C ALA A 166 0.97 -18.25 -3.36
N GLY A 167 0.92 -17.68 -2.16
CA GLY A 167 1.83 -16.62 -1.68
C GLY A 167 1.43 -15.20 -2.12
N PHE A 168 0.23 -15.01 -2.68
CA PHE A 168 -0.28 -13.70 -3.05
C PHE A 168 -1.16 -13.11 -1.95
N VAL A 169 -1.20 -11.78 -1.90
CA VAL A 169 -2.11 -11.06 -1.00
C VAL A 169 -3.53 -11.15 -1.54
N ASP A 170 -4.41 -11.75 -0.75
CA ASP A 170 -5.82 -11.93 -1.10
C ASP A 170 -6.66 -10.65 -0.84
N GLN A 171 -7.93 -10.66 -1.24
CA GLN A 171 -8.84 -9.51 -1.18
C GLN A 171 -9.73 -9.49 0.08
N ARG A 172 -9.52 -10.40 1.04
CA ARG A 172 -10.29 -10.39 2.29
C ARG A 172 -9.88 -9.20 3.14
N PHE A 173 -10.85 -8.72 3.91
CA PHE A 173 -10.61 -7.67 4.88
C PHE A 173 -9.90 -8.27 6.10
N THR A 174 -8.73 -7.74 6.42
CA THR A 174 -8.06 -7.98 7.69
C THR A 174 -8.39 -6.83 8.63
N GLU A 175 -8.85 -7.14 9.84
CA GLU A 175 -9.08 -6.14 10.88
C GLU A 175 -7.77 -5.88 11.64
N ILE A 176 -7.37 -4.62 11.71
CA ILE A 176 -6.12 -4.15 12.29
C ILE A 176 -6.47 -3.29 13.50
N PRO A 177 -6.35 -3.82 14.73
CA PRO A 177 -6.68 -3.07 15.94
C PRO A 177 -5.89 -1.77 16.06
N LEU A 178 -6.51 -0.71 16.58
CA LEU A 178 -5.78 0.54 16.86
C LEU A 178 -4.55 0.31 17.77
N ALA A 179 -4.63 -0.65 18.68
CA ALA A 179 -3.58 -0.98 19.64
C ALA A 179 -2.26 -1.43 18.99
N VAL A 180 -2.29 -1.98 17.77
CA VAL A 180 -1.06 -2.41 17.06
C VAL A 180 -0.54 -1.35 16.10
N GLN A 181 -1.12 -0.15 16.09
CA GLN A 181 -0.72 0.96 15.22
C GLN A 181 0.19 1.97 15.92
N GLY A 182 0.96 1.52 16.92
CA GLY A 182 1.82 2.36 17.75
C GLY A 182 2.80 3.20 16.94
N GLU A 183 3.46 2.62 15.93
CA GLU A 183 4.41 3.35 15.07
C GLU A 183 3.73 4.48 14.27
N ARG A 184 2.53 4.23 13.74
CA ARG A 184 1.76 5.23 13.00
C ARG A 184 1.33 6.40 13.90
N LEU A 185 0.86 6.09 15.11
CA LEU A 185 0.47 7.09 16.10
C LEU A 185 1.67 7.87 16.65
N ALA A 186 2.78 7.18 16.95
CA ALA A 186 4.02 7.82 17.37
C ALA A 186 4.53 8.77 16.28
N ASN A 187 4.40 8.39 15.01
CA ASN A 187 4.75 9.24 13.90
C ASN A 187 3.84 10.47 13.78
N ALA A 188 2.52 10.29 13.90
CA ALA A 188 1.57 11.42 13.93
C ALA A 188 1.92 12.42 15.03
N ILE A 189 2.32 11.94 16.22
CA ILE A 189 2.75 12.79 17.33
C ILE A 189 4.05 13.54 17.00
N ARG A 190 5.03 12.87 16.39
CA ARG A 190 6.29 13.51 15.97
C ARG A 190 6.10 14.54 14.87
N ALA A 191 5.15 14.30 13.96
CA ALA A 191 4.85 15.19 12.84
C ALA A 191 3.91 16.35 13.23
N ALA A 192 3.27 16.28 14.40
CA ALA A 192 2.37 17.32 14.90
C ALA A 192 3.08 18.67 15.04
N GLY A 193 2.35 19.74 14.79
CA GLY A 193 2.89 21.09 14.71
C GLY A 193 1.81 22.16 14.69
N PRO A 194 2.10 23.35 14.14
CA PRO A 194 1.11 24.43 14.04
C PRO A 194 -0.12 24.06 13.19
N GLU A 195 0.10 23.26 12.14
CA GLU A 195 -0.94 22.85 11.18
C GLU A 195 -1.79 21.68 11.69
N VAL A 196 -1.22 20.80 12.52
CA VAL A 196 -1.89 19.66 13.16
C VAL A 196 -1.66 19.72 14.66
N SER A 197 -2.66 20.19 15.40
CA SER A 197 -2.54 20.39 16.84
C SER A 197 -2.67 19.08 17.62
N LEU A 198 -2.24 19.09 18.89
CA LEU A 198 -2.53 17.99 19.82
C LEU A 198 -4.05 17.72 19.93
N GLY A 199 -4.88 18.77 19.87
CA GLY A 199 -6.33 18.63 19.88
C GLY A 199 -6.87 17.86 18.67
N ASP A 200 -6.28 18.05 17.50
CA ASP A 200 -6.62 17.30 16.29
C ASP A 200 -6.27 15.82 16.43
N LEU A 201 -5.09 15.52 16.96
CA LEU A 201 -4.68 14.14 17.25
C LEU A 201 -5.60 13.48 18.28
N GLN A 202 -5.96 14.20 19.35
CA GLN A 202 -6.88 13.70 20.37
C GLN A 202 -8.29 13.44 19.81
N ARG A 203 -8.80 14.34 18.95
CA ARG A 203 -10.07 14.14 18.23
C ARG A 203 -10.02 12.89 17.36
N MET A 204 -8.94 12.71 16.60
CA MET A 204 -8.76 11.53 15.77
C MET A 204 -8.69 10.24 16.60
N VAL A 205 -7.82 10.18 17.60
CA VAL A 205 -7.69 8.98 18.45
C VAL A 205 -9.00 8.68 19.19
N GLY A 206 -9.70 9.70 19.68
CA GLY A 206 -11.02 9.54 20.29
C GLY A 206 -12.05 8.93 19.32
N HIS A 207 -12.06 9.38 18.06
CA HIS A 207 -12.94 8.84 17.02
C HIS A 207 -12.60 7.39 16.66
N LEU A 208 -11.31 7.05 16.55
CA LEU A 208 -10.85 5.71 16.18
C LEU A 208 -10.80 4.73 17.35
N SER A 209 -10.92 5.22 18.59
CA SER A 209 -10.89 4.40 19.79
C SER A 209 -12.00 3.35 19.78
N GLY A 210 -11.65 2.13 20.20
CA GLY A 210 -12.54 0.98 20.17
C GLY A 210 -12.74 0.35 18.79
N LYS A 211 -12.17 0.93 17.71
CA LYS A 211 -12.35 0.44 16.34
C LYS A 211 -11.11 -0.30 15.83
N GLN A 212 -11.31 -1.09 14.77
CA GLN A 212 -10.29 -1.80 14.01
C GLN A 212 -10.29 -1.31 12.56
N ARG A 213 -9.12 -0.98 12.02
CA ARG A 213 -8.96 -0.58 10.63
C ARG A 213 -9.07 -1.81 9.74
N LEU A 214 -9.88 -1.76 8.69
CA LEU A 214 -9.85 -2.76 7.63
C LEU A 214 -8.64 -2.55 6.74
N SER A 215 -8.07 -3.65 6.24
CA SER A 215 -7.00 -3.62 5.24
C SER A 215 -7.40 -2.96 3.91
N VAL A 216 -8.66 -2.59 3.69
CA VAL A 216 -9.05 -1.80 2.52
C VAL A 216 -8.92 -0.30 2.79
N SER A 217 -8.40 0.43 1.83
CA SER A 217 -8.36 1.89 1.83
C SER A 217 -8.77 2.43 0.46
N PHE A 218 -9.38 3.60 0.43
CA PHE A 218 -9.83 4.24 -0.80
C PHE A 218 -9.01 5.48 -1.12
N ARG A 219 -8.75 5.67 -2.39
CA ARG A 219 -7.91 6.69 -3.02
C ARG A 219 -8.71 7.42 -4.09
N PHE A 220 -8.18 8.56 -4.52
CA PHE A 220 -8.88 9.51 -5.38
C PHE A 220 -7.98 9.94 -6.53
N GLU A 221 -8.61 10.26 -7.65
CA GLU A 221 -7.94 10.92 -8.78
C GLU A 221 -7.35 12.26 -8.33
N ASP A 222 -6.21 12.63 -8.90
CA ASP A 222 -5.40 13.71 -8.37
C ASP A 222 -6.13 15.07 -8.31
N GLY A 223 -6.06 15.73 -7.16
CA GLY A 223 -6.78 16.99 -6.92
C GLY A 223 -8.31 16.90 -6.85
N THR A 224 -8.91 15.71 -6.90
CA THR A 224 -10.37 15.54 -6.92
C THR A 224 -10.93 14.82 -5.67
N THR A 225 -12.26 14.71 -5.61
CA THR A 225 -13.00 13.79 -4.75
C THR A 225 -13.52 12.57 -5.50
N GLU A 226 -13.10 12.35 -6.75
CA GLU A 226 -13.50 11.18 -7.54
C GLU A 226 -12.63 9.98 -7.16
N LEU A 227 -13.27 8.87 -6.76
CA LEU A 227 -12.57 7.63 -6.43
C LEU A 227 -11.81 7.13 -7.65
N ASP A 228 -10.56 6.69 -7.46
CA ASP A 228 -9.78 6.09 -8.54
C ASP A 228 -10.32 4.71 -8.97
N ALA A 229 -9.87 4.20 -10.12
CA ALA A 229 -10.37 2.92 -10.63
C ALA A 229 -10.22 1.75 -9.65
N PRO A 230 -9.07 1.56 -8.97
CA PRO A 230 -8.92 0.55 -7.92
C PRO A 230 -9.91 0.73 -6.76
N SER A 231 -10.11 1.96 -6.29
CA SER A 231 -10.98 2.26 -5.15
C SER A 231 -12.45 2.06 -5.49
N ARG A 232 -12.88 2.33 -6.73
CA ARG A 232 -14.23 1.97 -7.19
C ARG A 232 -14.47 0.45 -7.15
N ALA A 233 -13.46 -0.35 -7.49
CA ALA A 233 -13.54 -1.80 -7.35
C ALA A 233 -13.58 -2.21 -5.87
N GLY A 234 -12.75 -1.60 -5.02
CA GLY A 234 -12.74 -1.82 -3.58
C GLY A 234 -14.08 -1.48 -2.91
N VAL A 235 -14.73 -0.38 -3.31
CA VAL A 235 -16.08 0.00 -2.87
C VAL A 235 -17.09 -1.09 -3.21
N ALA A 236 -17.05 -1.63 -4.44
CA ALA A 236 -17.93 -2.72 -4.84
C ALA A 236 -17.68 -4.01 -4.05
N THR A 237 -16.42 -4.32 -3.70
CA THR A 237 -16.07 -5.46 -2.85
C THR A 237 -16.58 -5.28 -1.43
N LEU A 238 -16.37 -4.11 -0.81
CA LEU A 238 -16.85 -3.83 0.54
C LEU A 238 -18.37 -3.86 0.61
N ALA A 239 -19.05 -3.22 -0.35
CA ALA A 239 -20.52 -3.21 -0.40
C ALA A 239 -21.11 -4.62 -0.60
N ALA A 240 -20.49 -5.46 -1.43
CA ALA A 240 -20.90 -6.85 -1.59
C ALA A 240 -20.73 -7.65 -0.29
N ALA A 241 -19.59 -7.49 0.40
CA ALA A 241 -19.37 -8.18 1.68
C ALA A 241 -20.40 -7.76 2.75
N LEU A 242 -20.71 -6.45 2.85
CA LEU A 242 -21.74 -5.95 3.75
C LEU A 242 -23.12 -6.54 3.42
N ALA A 243 -23.47 -6.66 2.14
CA ALA A 243 -24.71 -7.27 1.68
C ALA A 243 -24.80 -8.78 2.01
N GLU A 244 -23.65 -9.44 2.11
CA GLU A 244 -23.51 -10.85 2.52
C GLU A 244 -23.47 -11.03 4.05
N GLY A 245 -23.63 -9.95 4.83
CA GLY A 245 -23.65 -9.99 6.30
C GLY A 245 -22.30 -9.79 6.99
N ALA A 246 -21.25 -9.41 6.25
CA ALA A 246 -19.99 -9.02 6.88
C ALA A 246 -20.22 -7.82 7.80
N PHE A 247 -19.63 -7.86 9.00
CA PHE A 247 -19.74 -6.81 10.02
C PHE A 247 -21.19 -6.52 10.48
N GLU A 248 -22.11 -7.49 10.38
CA GLU A 248 -23.49 -7.32 10.86
C GLU A 248 -23.52 -6.90 12.35
N GLY A 249 -24.33 -5.89 12.66
CA GLY A 249 -24.43 -5.33 14.01
C GLY A 249 -23.30 -4.37 14.43
N ARG A 250 -22.29 -4.17 13.58
CA ARG A 250 -21.17 -3.26 13.82
C ARG A 250 -21.33 -1.95 13.05
N SER A 251 -20.63 -0.92 13.50
CA SER A 251 -20.60 0.42 12.89
C SER A 251 -19.34 0.60 12.06
N LEU A 252 -19.50 1.11 10.83
CA LEU A 252 -18.42 1.49 9.94
C LEU A 252 -18.12 2.99 10.07
N SER A 253 -16.84 3.33 10.11
CA SER A 253 -16.32 4.69 10.11
C SER A 253 -15.37 4.88 8.94
N PHE A 254 -15.68 5.89 8.12
CA PHE A 254 -14.87 6.30 6.98
C PHE A 254 -13.99 7.47 7.43
N ALA A 255 -12.71 7.21 7.65
CA ALA A 255 -11.74 8.18 8.17
C ALA A 255 -10.89 8.74 7.02
N GLY A 256 -11.13 10.01 6.66
CA GLY A 256 -10.42 10.70 5.59
C GLY A 256 -9.14 11.38 6.05
N PHE A 257 -8.09 11.24 5.25
CA PHE A 257 -6.77 11.85 5.43
C PHE A 257 -6.29 12.56 4.15
N SER A 258 -5.36 13.49 4.32
CA SER A 258 -4.71 14.25 3.25
C SER A 258 -3.20 14.20 3.40
N ASP A 259 -2.50 14.53 2.31
CA ASP A 259 -1.10 14.98 2.37
C ASP A 259 -1.01 16.41 2.93
N GLY A 260 0.21 16.86 3.20
CA GLY A 260 0.55 18.21 3.67
C GLY A 260 0.69 19.28 2.59
N SER A 261 0.18 19.03 1.39
CA SER A 261 0.20 20.06 0.34
C SER A 261 -0.99 20.99 0.48
N GLY A 262 -0.75 22.29 0.57
CA GLY A 262 -1.81 23.30 0.73
C GLY A 262 -2.08 23.68 2.18
N ALA A 263 -3.20 24.35 2.43
CA ALA A 263 -3.55 24.83 3.77
C ALA A 263 -4.25 23.73 4.59
N ALA A 264 -3.84 23.54 5.85
CA ALA A 264 -4.37 22.48 6.72
C ALA A 264 -5.90 22.50 6.86
N ALA A 265 -6.50 23.69 6.97
CA ALA A 265 -7.96 23.83 7.04
C ALA A 265 -8.68 23.35 5.76
N ALA A 266 -8.06 23.60 4.59
CA ALA A 266 -8.58 23.12 3.31
C ALA A 266 -8.41 21.59 3.21
N ASN A 267 -7.27 21.06 3.65
CA ASN A 267 -6.98 19.63 3.68
C ASN A 267 -7.93 18.87 4.61
N LEU A 268 -8.24 19.43 5.78
CA LEU A 268 -9.25 18.89 6.69
C LEU A 268 -10.62 18.80 6.00
N THR A 269 -11.08 19.90 5.42
CA THR A 269 -12.37 19.95 4.69
C THR A 269 -12.41 18.97 3.52
N LEU A 270 -11.32 18.86 2.75
CA LEU A 270 -11.23 17.96 1.61
C LEU A 270 -11.24 16.50 2.05
N SER A 271 -10.50 16.17 3.11
CA SER A 271 -10.44 14.81 3.67
C SER A 271 -11.82 14.35 4.15
N GLU A 272 -12.61 15.24 4.75
CA GLU A 272 -13.99 14.95 5.18
C GLU A 272 -14.91 14.70 3.97
N ARG A 273 -14.84 15.55 2.93
CA ARG A 273 -15.61 15.35 1.70
C ARG A 273 -15.28 14.03 1.00
N ARG A 274 -14.00 13.64 1.00
CA ARG A 274 -13.55 12.35 0.47
C ARG A 274 -14.12 11.19 1.27
N ALA A 275 -14.09 11.26 2.60
CA ALA A 275 -14.69 10.26 3.47
C ALA A 275 -16.20 10.10 3.19
N GLU A 276 -16.92 11.22 3.08
CA GLU A 276 -18.35 11.22 2.76
C GLU A 276 -18.62 10.67 1.36
N THR A 277 -17.76 10.98 0.38
CA THR A 277 -17.89 10.45 -0.99
C THR A 277 -17.70 8.93 -1.00
N ALA A 278 -16.70 8.40 -0.29
CA ALA A 278 -16.49 6.97 -0.17
C ALA A 278 -17.67 6.27 0.52
N ARG A 279 -18.17 6.85 1.62
CA ARG A 279 -19.36 6.37 2.33
C ARG A 279 -20.58 6.33 1.42
N ALA A 280 -20.84 7.42 0.70
CA ALA A 280 -21.94 7.52 -0.25
C ALA A 280 -21.81 6.51 -1.40
N ALA A 281 -20.59 6.25 -1.89
CA ALA A 281 -20.34 5.27 -2.95
C ALA A 281 -20.62 3.83 -2.49
N VAL A 282 -20.23 3.45 -1.26
CA VAL A 282 -20.57 2.15 -0.66
C VAL A 282 -22.09 2.03 -0.49
N ARG A 283 -22.74 3.07 0.05
CA ARG A 283 -24.20 3.09 0.25
C ARG A 283 -24.98 3.02 -1.06
N ALA A 284 -24.51 3.72 -2.10
CA ALA A 284 -25.17 3.77 -3.40
C ALA A 284 -24.96 2.50 -4.23
N TRP A 285 -24.18 1.53 -3.74
CA TRP A 285 -23.95 0.29 -4.46
C TRP A 285 -25.25 -0.54 -4.54
N THR A 286 -25.75 -0.71 -5.76
CA THR A 286 -27.09 -1.25 -6.04
C THR A 286 -27.13 -2.77 -6.29
N GLY A 287 -26.18 -3.53 -5.75
CA GLY A 287 -26.02 -4.96 -6.07
C GLY A 287 -27.05 -5.93 -5.49
N ALA A 288 -28.28 -5.46 -5.23
CA ALA A 288 -29.51 -6.19 -4.81
C ALA A 288 -29.91 -6.15 -3.33
N TYR A 289 -29.25 -5.36 -2.49
CA TYR A 289 -29.59 -5.23 -1.06
C TYR A 289 -29.61 -3.76 -0.62
N ASP A 290 -30.61 -3.38 0.18
CA ASP A 290 -30.62 -2.09 0.88
C ASP A 290 -29.68 -2.22 2.07
N LEU A 291 -28.47 -1.66 1.96
CA LEU A 291 -27.52 -1.64 3.07
C LEU A 291 -28.08 -0.74 4.18
N PRO A 292 -28.29 -1.25 5.41
CA PRO A 292 -28.83 -0.42 6.49
C PRO A 292 -27.95 0.80 6.73
N ALA A 293 -28.49 2.00 6.48
CA ALA A 293 -27.75 3.26 6.61
C ALA A 293 -27.37 3.60 8.06
N ALA A 294 -27.95 2.90 9.05
CA ALA A 294 -27.90 3.28 10.46
C ALA A 294 -26.52 3.18 11.11
N ASN A 295 -25.54 2.57 10.43
CA ASN A 295 -24.26 2.17 11.01
C ASN A 295 -23.05 2.69 10.21
N MET A 296 -23.16 3.79 9.44
CA MET A 296 -22.04 4.34 8.66
C MET A 296 -21.82 5.82 8.93
N GLU A 297 -20.66 6.17 9.50
CA GLU A 297 -20.21 7.54 9.74
C GLU A 297 -19.00 7.91 8.87
N ALA A 298 -18.80 9.20 8.60
CA ALA A 298 -17.62 9.73 7.91
C ALA A 298 -17.02 10.89 8.71
N ALA A 299 -15.70 10.95 8.77
CA ALA A 299 -14.97 12.00 9.46
C ALA A 299 -13.67 12.35 8.71
N GLY A 300 -13.34 13.64 8.66
CA GLY A 300 -12.06 14.13 8.14
C GLY A 300 -11.05 14.42 9.24
N PHE A 301 -9.80 14.05 8.99
CA PHE A 301 -8.66 14.25 9.91
C PHE A 301 -7.50 15.01 9.26
N GLY A 302 -7.63 15.43 8.00
CA GLY A 302 -6.59 16.16 7.29
C GLY A 302 -5.26 15.40 7.35
N GLU A 303 -4.21 16.07 7.80
CA GLU A 303 -2.84 15.55 7.83
C GLU A 303 -2.52 14.75 9.11
N ALA A 304 -3.49 14.48 9.98
CA ALA A 304 -3.26 13.99 11.34
C ALA A 304 -2.64 12.58 11.47
N LEU A 305 -2.59 11.78 10.42
CA LEU A 305 -2.02 10.42 10.45
C LEU A 305 -1.26 10.11 9.15
N PRO A 306 -0.08 10.70 8.94
CA PRO A 306 0.73 10.42 7.76
C PRO A 306 1.29 8.99 7.82
N ILE A 307 1.20 8.26 6.70
CA ILE A 307 1.75 6.90 6.54
C ILE A 307 2.96 6.85 5.61
N ALA A 308 3.23 7.98 4.97
CA ALA A 308 4.40 8.19 4.13
C ALA A 308 4.82 9.66 4.25
N CYS A 309 5.99 9.96 3.69
CA CYS A 309 6.51 11.31 3.62
C CYS A 309 6.00 11.98 2.34
N ASP A 310 5.74 13.29 2.37
CA ASP A 310 5.13 14.01 1.24
C ASP A 310 6.14 14.49 0.17
N ASP A 311 7.41 14.11 0.32
CA ASP A 311 8.49 14.42 -0.61
C ASP A 311 8.36 13.66 -1.94
N THR A 312 7.81 12.44 -1.90
CA THR A 312 7.63 11.58 -3.08
C THR A 312 6.20 11.66 -3.63
N PRO A 313 5.98 11.51 -4.96
CA PRO A 313 4.63 11.39 -5.52
C PRO A 313 3.82 10.26 -4.89
N TRP A 314 4.48 9.11 -4.65
CA TRP A 314 3.87 7.97 -3.97
C TRP A 314 3.43 8.34 -2.56
N GLY A 315 4.30 8.97 -1.77
CA GLY A 315 4.00 9.26 -0.37
C GLY A 315 2.85 10.26 -0.19
N ARG A 316 2.77 11.29 -1.05
CA ARG A 316 1.59 12.16 -1.09
C ARG A 316 0.33 11.39 -1.42
N GLN A 317 0.37 10.50 -2.43
CA GLN A 317 -0.79 9.67 -2.77
C GLN A 317 -1.18 8.72 -1.61
N ALA A 318 -0.20 8.17 -0.90
CA ALA A 318 -0.39 7.33 0.28
C ALA A 318 -1.01 8.12 1.47
N ASN A 319 -0.79 9.43 1.55
CA ASN A 319 -1.45 10.28 2.55
C ASN A 319 -2.87 10.73 2.13
N ARG A 320 -3.16 10.84 0.83
CA ARG A 320 -4.52 11.05 0.30
C ARG A 320 -5.35 9.75 0.31
N ARG A 321 -5.96 9.40 1.46
CA ARG A 321 -6.82 8.20 1.63
C ARG A 321 -8.09 8.44 2.40
N VAL A 322 -9.01 7.50 2.24
CA VAL A 322 -10.02 7.17 3.24
C VAL A 322 -9.74 5.76 3.75
N GLU A 323 -9.60 5.62 5.07
CA GLU A 323 -9.53 4.33 5.76
C GLU A 323 -10.90 3.92 6.26
N ILE A 324 -11.16 2.61 6.28
CA ILE A 324 -12.40 2.05 6.80
C ILE A 324 -12.11 1.44 8.16
N TRP A 325 -12.93 1.78 9.15
CA TRP A 325 -12.82 1.31 10.52
C TRP A 325 -14.14 0.67 10.95
N VAL A 326 -14.07 -0.37 11.77
CA VAL A 326 -15.21 -1.10 12.32
C VAL A 326 -15.11 -1.19 13.85
N ASP A 327 -16.19 -0.98 14.60
CA ASP A 327 -16.22 -1.05 16.08
C ASP A 327 -16.16 -2.47 16.66
#